data_AF-A0AAU9L1L6-F1
#
_entry.id   AF-A0AAU9L1L6-F1
#
_cell.length_a   1.000
_cell.length_b   1.000
_cell.length_c   1.000
_cell.angle_alpha   90.00
_cell.angle_beta   90.00
_cell.angle_gamma   90.00
#
_symmetry.space_group_name_H-M   'P 1'
#
loop_
_entity.id
_entity.type
_entity.pdbx_description
1 polymer ?
#
loop_
_entity_poly.entity_id
_entity_poly.type
_entity_poly.pdbx_seq_one_letter_code
_entity_poly.pdbx_strand_id
1 'polypeptide(L)'
;MSDHVYGRVFARRAAFSALAEDLVAQATEAQTFLTEKKSEVFTVHHSALVKVSHSVRGKELLDFLEKWLKPEEEETKKEEETLVEIEKKEEEAMTEMKKEDKETPEMEVEALTTEAKEEVSKVEEETPTVEEKSLKVKEETPKVEEEPPKEEIIEPKEEEAPKESKKEEKKKKKKADASSPYRVRAKEIAEALVLAGFITPYKDRVKNYLAEAPKEYVMDNELFVPLSETITESKDTTVWSVVDGAIYASQLKRKAGVFSAFTQGKDVYVVANEKTEKIYVFESDVARATLAEYATADGFVQFDNSHFQFGVKIAYGEKSELLNLVTKEKQEAFLNTLLNVGAQYREVYNLAAEEAKSFYELKDFDMEKKEVNMAEYKGKVVLVVNVSSKCGLTPTNYPELQQLYEKYKDEGLVVLAFPCNQFAGQEPDTHEEIIEFVKQYNVSFPLFEKHDVNGSNARPVFTYLKAKLPETFGNYIKWNFTKFLVDRNGQPYKRYAPNDLPLSFEEDIKELLAKTPEPEKTEEEIQEAETEAVKSDDEEKTEKKEESATTEVVKSCKTNEIPTEVPTKKEETVTLGDVAVATKEETVKPEDVAAATKEEIVKSKDVAVTTKEETVKSENVAAAVTAP
;
A
#
# COMPACT_ATOMS: atom_id res chain seq x y z
N MET A 1 0.56 -8.38 10.28
CA MET A 1 0.73 -7.51 9.10
C MET A 1 1.55 -8.29 8.09
N SER A 2 1.37 -8.05 6.79
CA SER A 2 2.27 -8.61 5.75
C SER A 2 3.64 -7.93 5.82
N ASP A 3 4.67 -8.58 5.26
CA ASP A 3 6.05 -8.07 5.21
C ASP A 3 6.24 -6.83 4.31
N HIS A 4 5.14 -6.23 3.85
CA HIS A 4 5.08 -5.15 2.88
C HIS A 4 4.22 -3.95 3.34
N VAL A 5 3.78 -3.93 4.60
CA VAL A 5 2.99 -2.83 5.20
C VAL A 5 3.85 -2.04 6.19
N TYR A 6 4.25 -0.84 5.79
CA TYR A 6 5.14 0.06 6.53
C TYR A 6 4.59 1.49 6.60
N GLY A 7 5.02 2.27 7.59
CA GLY A 7 4.68 3.70 7.76
C GLY A 7 4.24 4.04 9.18
N ARG A 8 4.36 5.32 9.59
CA ARG A 8 4.09 5.74 10.98
C ARG A 8 2.64 5.49 11.40
N VAL A 9 1.68 5.57 10.48
CA VAL A 9 0.27 5.30 10.76
C VAL A 9 0.03 3.82 11.14
N PHE A 10 0.65 2.87 10.44
CA PHE A 10 0.56 1.45 10.80
C PHE A 10 1.26 1.15 12.13
N ALA A 11 2.43 1.78 12.39
CA ALA A 11 3.11 1.69 13.67
C ALA A 11 2.27 2.27 14.83
N ARG A 12 1.56 3.38 14.60
CA ARG A 12 0.63 3.98 15.59
C ARG A 12 -0.58 3.08 15.85
N ARG A 13 -1.24 2.54 14.83
CA ARG A 13 -2.36 1.57 14.98
C ARG A 13 -1.92 0.33 15.76
N ALA A 14 -0.71 -0.18 15.49
CA ALA A 14 -0.14 -1.31 16.24
C ALA A 14 0.13 -0.94 17.72
N ALA A 15 0.66 0.24 17.99
CA ALA A 15 0.87 0.73 19.36
C ALA A 15 -0.45 0.96 20.12
N PHE A 16 -1.48 1.52 19.47
CA PHE A 16 -2.83 1.65 20.05
C PHE A 16 -3.42 0.29 20.44
N SER A 17 -3.25 -0.71 19.56
CA SER A 17 -3.70 -2.09 19.79
C SER A 17 -2.91 -2.84 20.88
N ALA A 18 -1.89 -2.22 21.45
CA ALA A 18 -1.06 -2.74 22.54
C ALA A 18 -1.20 -1.92 23.85
N LEU A 19 -2.11 -0.94 23.89
CA LEU A 19 -2.49 -0.24 25.12
C LEU A 19 -3.38 -1.13 25.99
N ALA A 20 -3.50 -0.79 27.28
CA ALA A 20 -4.41 -1.46 28.19
C ALA A 20 -5.89 -1.17 27.83
N GLU A 21 -6.76 -2.17 28.03
CA GLU A 21 -8.16 -2.14 27.57
C GLU A 21 -8.96 -0.96 28.15
N ASP A 22 -8.69 -0.58 29.39
CA ASP A 22 -9.29 0.58 30.08
C ASP A 22 -8.90 1.91 29.43
N LEU A 23 -7.67 2.02 28.93
CA LEU A 23 -7.18 3.21 28.23
C LEU A 23 -7.73 3.26 26.79
N VAL A 24 -7.90 2.11 26.13
CA VAL A 24 -8.56 2.00 24.82
C VAL A 24 -10.04 2.38 24.92
N ALA A 25 -10.74 1.94 25.97
CA ALA A 25 -12.12 2.31 26.25
C ALA A 25 -12.26 3.82 26.49
N GLN A 26 -11.50 4.38 27.44
CA GLN A 26 -11.55 5.82 27.74
C GLN A 26 -11.09 6.70 26.58
N ALA A 27 -10.15 6.24 25.75
CA ALA A 27 -9.80 6.92 24.50
C ALA A 27 -10.95 6.90 23.47
N THR A 28 -11.83 5.90 23.50
CA THR A 28 -13.01 5.82 22.62
C THR A 28 -14.16 6.69 23.13
N GLU A 29 -14.37 6.73 24.45
CA GLU A 29 -15.29 7.68 25.11
C GLU A 29 -14.85 9.13 24.85
N ALA A 30 -13.55 9.42 24.97
CA ALA A 30 -12.99 10.73 24.67
C ALA A 30 -13.20 11.15 23.20
N GLN A 31 -13.14 10.23 22.23
CA GLN A 31 -13.45 10.56 20.82
C GLN A 31 -14.90 11.01 20.65
N THR A 32 -15.83 10.39 21.37
CA THR A 32 -17.25 10.75 21.35
C THR A 32 -17.45 12.12 21.96
N PHE A 33 -16.97 12.33 23.19
CA PHE A 33 -17.05 13.59 23.93
C PHE A 33 -16.42 14.77 23.17
N LEU A 34 -15.21 14.60 22.62
CA LEU A 34 -14.53 15.64 21.83
C LEU A 34 -15.20 15.90 20.46
N THR A 35 -15.99 14.95 19.94
CA THR A 35 -16.80 15.15 18.73
C THR A 35 -18.07 15.95 19.02
N GLU A 36 -18.79 15.61 20.10
CA GLU A 36 -19.95 16.38 20.57
C GLU A 36 -19.55 17.82 20.94
N LYS A 37 -18.39 17.98 21.59
CA LYS A 37 -17.82 19.26 21.99
C LYS A 37 -16.94 19.93 20.92
N LYS A 38 -17.05 19.55 19.64
CA LYS A 38 -16.08 19.98 18.62
C LYS A 38 -15.89 21.51 18.49
N SER A 39 -16.93 22.30 18.70
CA SER A 39 -16.89 23.78 18.65
C SER A 39 -16.30 24.43 19.90
N GLU A 40 -16.24 23.72 21.03
CA GLU A 40 -15.58 24.18 22.27
C GLU A 40 -14.09 23.79 22.25
N VAL A 41 -13.76 22.63 21.68
CA VAL A 41 -12.40 22.07 21.64
C VAL A 41 -11.57 22.62 20.50
N PHE A 42 -12.11 22.66 19.27
CA PHE A 42 -11.30 22.90 18.07
C PHE A 42 -11.53 24.29 17.48
N THR A 43 -10.48 25.11 17.49
CA THR A 43 -10.47 26.42 16.85
C THR A 43 -10.57 26.32 15.33
N VAL A 44 -11.48 27.10 14.73
CA VAL A 44 -11.84 27.04 13.31
C VAL A 44 -11.05 28.06 12.50
N HIS A 45 -9.92 27.67 11.92
CA HIS A 45 -9.10 28.57 11.10
C HIS A 45 -9.65 28.72 9.68
N HIS A 46 -10.10 29.94 9.37
CA HIS A 46 -10.51 30.36 8.04
C HIS A 46 -9.34 30.97 7.26
N SER A 47 -9.10 30.51 6.03
CA SER A 47 -8.07 31.05 5.14
C SER A 47 -8.55 30.98 3.69
N ALA A 48 -8.29 32.03 2.92
CA ALA A 48 -8.64 32.08 1.49
C ALA A 48 -7.87 31.08 0.60
N LEU A 49 -6.93 30.33 1.17
CA LEU A 49 -6.05 29.38 0.46
C LEU A 49 -6.09 27.95 1.04
N VAL A 50 -6.90 27.67 2.06
CA VAL A 50 -6.90 26.36 2.76
C VAL A 50 -8.33 25.97 3.13
N LYS A 51 -8.71 24.70 2.89
CA LYS A 51 -9.93 24.10 3.46
C LYS A 51 -9.93 24.29 4.98
N VAL A 52 -11.10 24.51 5.58
CA VAL A 52 -11.28 24.80 7.01
C VAL A 52 -10.49 23.79 7.86
N SER A 53 -9.52 24.27 8.63
CA SER A 53 -8.71 23.42 9.50
C SER A 53 -9.04 23.69 10.97
N HIS A 54 -9.86 22.80 11.52
CA HIS A 54 -10.03 22.62 12.97
C HIS A 54 -8.66 22.31 13.62
N SER A 55 -8.36 22.90 14.79
CA SER A 55 -7.15 22.58 15.55
C SER A 55 -7.24 22.94 17.04
N VAL A 56 -6.43 22.28 17.88
CA VAL A 56 -6.35 22.50 19.33
C VAL A 56 -4.89 22.39 19.79
N ARG A 57 -4.44 23.19 20.76
CA ARG A 57 -3.10 23.00 21.35
C ARG A 57 -3.09 21.84 22.33
N GLY A 58 -1.94 21.21 22.52
CA GLY A 58 -1.74 20.16 23.52
C GLY A 58 -2.21 20.60 24.91
N LYS A 59 -1.86 21.81 25.37
CA LYS A 59 -2.31 22.31 26.68
C LYS A 59 -3.84 22.40 26.76
N GLU A 60 -4.47 22.98 25.74
CA GLU A 60 -5.92 23.21 25.68
C GLU A 60 -6.69 21.87 25.68
N LEU A 61 -6.22 20.89 24.89
CA LEU A 61 -6.74 19.53 24.85
C LEU A 61 -6.60 18.82 26.22
N LEU A 62 -5.43 18.92 26.85
CA LEU A 62 -5.17 18.32 28.16
C LEU A 62 -5.97 18.99 29.27
N ASP A 63 -6.16 20.31 29.24
CA ASP A 63 -7.01 21.03 30.19
C ASP A 63 -8.49 20.57 30.06
N PHE A 64 -8.96 20.36 28.83
CA PHE A 64 -10.34 19.90 28.54
C PHE A 64 -10.57 18.45 29.00
N LEU A 65 -9.64 17.54 28.67
CA LEU A 65 -9.67 16.14 29.13
C LEU A 65 -9.51 16.05 30.66
N GLU A 66 -8.72 16.92 31.28
CA GLU A 66 -8.60 16.95 32.75
C GLU A 66 -9.85 17.46 33.46
N LYS A 67 -10.68 18.31 32.82
CA LYS A 67 -12.02 18.63 33.36
C LYS A 67 -12.96 17.44 33.18
N TRP A 68 -12.99 16.82 32.00
CA TRP A 68 -13.87 15.69 31.69
C TRP A 68 -13.66 14.47 32.61
N LEU A 69 -12.42 14.21 33.04
CA LEU A 69 -12.11 13.10 33.94
C LEU A 69 -12.49 13.34 35.42
N LYS A 70 -12.93 14.55 35.81
CA LYS A 70 -13.27 14.86 37.20
C LYS A 70 -14.73 14.52 37.49
N PRO A 71 -15.03 13.86 38.63
CA PRO A 71 -16.42 13.59 39.02
C PRO A 71 -17.12 14.91 39.39
N GLU A 72 -18.39 15.05 38.99
CA GLU A 72 -19.20 16.26 39.28
C GLU A 72 -19.33 16.55 40.79
N GLU A 73 -19.18 15.52 41.62
CA GLU A 73 -19.05 15.58 43.08
C GLU A 73 -17.87 16.41 43.61
N GLU A 74 -16.82 16.68 42.83
CA GLU A 74 -15.73 17.59 43.20
C GLU A 74 -15.98 19.05 42.79
N GLU A 75 -16.88 19.32 41.83
CA GLU A 75 -17.27 20.70 41.51
C GLU A 75 -18.39 21.16 42.47
N THR A 76 -19.42 20.34 42.70
CA THR A 76 -20.52 20.64 43.64
C THR A 76 -20.05 20.90 45.08
N LYS A 77 -19.21 20.03 45.66
CA LYS A 77 -18.64 20.26 47.01
C LYS A 77 -17.85 21.56 47.12
N LYS A 78 -17.28 22.04 46.01
CA LYS A 78 -16.45 23.25 45.96
C LYS A 78 -17.30 24.52 45.81
N GLU A 79 -18.44 24.41 45.14
CA GLU A 79 -19.48 25.44 45.15
C GLU A 79 -20.16 25.51 46.53
N GLU A 80 -20.42 24.38 47.19
CA GLU A 80 -20.87 24.35 48.60
C GLU A 80 -19.84 24.96 49.56
N GLU A 81 -18.56 24.58 49.49
CA GLU A 81 -17.49 25.17 50.34
C GLU A 81 -17.34 26.68 50.11
N THR A 82 -17.50 27.17 48.87
CA THR A 82 -17.41 28.61 48.58
C THR A 82 -18.67 29.37 48.98
N LEU A 83 -19.87 28.78 48.90
CA LEU A 83 -21.09 29.34 49.49
C LEU A 83 -20.96 29.48 51.01
N VAL A 84 -20.49 28.43 51.70
CA VAL A 84 -20.23 28.47 53.15
C VAL A 84 -19.17 29.53 53.51
N GLU A 85 -18.14 29.73 52.67
CA GLU A 85 -17.16 30.80 52.87
C GLU A 85 -17.69 32.21 52.53
N ILE A 86 -18.83 32.33 51.83
CA ILE A 86 -19.53 33.60 51.59
C ILE A 86 -20.49 33.91 52.75
N GLU A 87 -21.37 32.98 53.14
CA GLU A 87 -22.29 33.13 54.29
C GLU A 87 -21.53 33.54 55.56
N LYS A 88 -20.37 32.91 55.79
CA LYS A 88 -19.51 33.21 56.94
C LYS A 88 -18.92 34.63 56.91
N LYS A 89 -18.61 35.17 55.73
CA LYS A 89 -18.17 36.57 55.58
C LYS A 89 -19.33 37.55 55.78
N GLU A 90 -20.56 37.18 55.40
CA GLU A 90 -21.75 37.98 55.69
C GLU A 90 -22.10 37.98 57.19
N GLU A 91 -21.92 36.85 57.90
CA GLU A 91 -22.10 36.80 59.36
C GLU A 91 -21.01 37.58 60.11
N GLU A 92 -19.74 37.51 59.67
CA GLU A 92 -18.66 38.34 60.18
C GLU A 92 -18.93 39.84 59.93
N ALA A 93 -19.36 40.24 58.72
CA ALA A 93 -19.77 41.61 58.42
C ALA A 93 -20.96 42.08 59.27
N MET A 94 -22.00 41.27 59.44
CA MET A 94 -23.12 41.58 60.32
C MET A 94 -22.75 41.66 61.81
N THR A 95 -21.65 41.04 62.23
CA THR A 95 -21.13 41.15 63.62
C THR A 95 -20.06 42.24 63.80
N GLU A 96 -19.58 42.86 62.72
CA GLU A 96 -18.92 44.18 62.79
C GLU A 96 -19.95 45.31 62.78
N MET A 97 -20.95 45.28 61.89
CA MET A 97 -22.02 46.30 61.87
C MET A 97 -22.80 46.39 63.20
N LYS A 98 -22.95 45.28 63.93
CA LYS A 98 -23.54 45.26 65.29
C LYS A 98 -22.63 45.77 66.42
N LYS A 99 -21.39 46.17 66.11
CA LYS A 99 -20.47 46.86 67.04
C LYS A 99 -20.38 48.36 66.77
N GLU A 100 -20.60 48.77 65.51
CA GLU A 100 -20.58 50.17 65.06
C GLU A 100 -21.97 50.78 64.86
N ASP A 101 -22.92 50.49 65.75
CA ASP A 101 -24.15 51.31 65.83
C ASP A 101 -24.57 51.61 67.27
N LYS A 102 -24.32 52.86 67.67
CA LYS A 102 -24.80 53.41 68.94
C LYS A 102 -24.95 54.93 68.94
N GLU A 103 -25.45 55.52 67.85
CA GLU A 103 -26.15 56.82 67.91
C GLU A 103 -26.96 57.12 66.63
N THR A 104 -28.27 56.86 66.71
CA THR A 104 -29.33 57.31 65.79
C THR A 104 -29.81 58.74 66.17
N PRO A 105 -30.46 59.56 65.30
CA PRO A 105 -31.53 59.11 64.37
C PRO A 105 -31.68 59.81 62.99
N GLU A 106 -32.51 59.16 62.15
CA GLU A 106 -33.50 59.67 61.17
C GLU A 106 -33.19 60.93 60.30
N MET A 107 -33.25 60.77 58.96
CA MET A 107 -34.36 61.22 58.09
C MET A 107 -34.05 60.97 56.57
N GLU A 108 -35.10 60.86 55.74
CA GLU A 108 -35.25 60.85 54.25
C GLU A 108 -34.01 61.15 53.34
N VAL A 109 -33.86 60.62 52.10
CA VAL A 109 -34.83 60.42 50.98
C VAL A 109 -34.37 59.36 49.93
N GLU A 110 -35.26 59.02 48.98
CA GLU A 110 -35.11 58.56 47.57
C GLU A 110 -33.70 58.50 46.88
N ALA A 111 -33.41 57.64 45.89
CA ALA A 111 -34.15 56.54 45.19
C ALA A 111 -33.19 55.73 44.25
N LEU A 112 -33.76 54.84 43.40
CA LEU A 112 -33.14 54.03 42.32
C LEU A 112 -32.37 52.77 42.81
N THR A 113 -32.47 51.56 42.21
CA THR A 113 -33.24 51.09 41.03
C THR A 113 -33.55 49.58 41.11
N THR A 114 -34.44 49.12 40.22
CA THR A 114 -34.57 47.76 39.62
C THR A 114 -33.34 46.84 39.71
N GLU A 115 -33.42 45.50 39.79
CA GLU A 115 -34.50 44.55 39.43
C GLU A 115 -34.15 43.14 39.99
N ALA A 116 -35.11 42.37 40.55
CA ALA A 116 -35.01 40.90 40.74
C ALA A 116 -36.26 40.33 41.44
N LYS A 117 -37.33 39.97 40.71
CA LYS A 117 -38.44 39.17 41.29
C LYS A 117 -39.33 38.46 40.25
N GLU A 118 -39.00 37.20 39.95
CA GLU A 118 -39.90 36.11 39.52
C GLU A 118 -39.10 34.81 39.74
N GLU A 119 -39.58 33.89 40.59
CA GLU A 119 -40.29 32.64 40.23
C GLU A 119 -39.39 31.58 39.56
N VAL A 120 -39.48 30.27 39.84
CA VAL A 120 -40.65 29.41 40.12
C VAL A 120 -40.38 28.42 41.29
N SER A 121 -41.43 27.79 41.83
CA SER A 121 -41.40 26.80 42.93
C SER A 121 -42.06 25.45 42.57
N LYS A 122 -41.81 24.41 43.39
CA LYS A 122 -42.43 23.05 43.53
C LYS A 122 -41.64 21.84 42.92
N VAL A 123 -41.46 20.65 43.56
CA VAL A 123 -42.27 19.78 44.49
C VAL A 123 -43.35 18.98 43.74
N GLU A 124 -43.70 17.71 44.00
CA GLU A 124 -43.35 16.62 44.98
C GLU A 124 -41.92 15.97 44.83
N GLU A 125 -41.31 15.04 45.60
CA GLU A 125 -41.57 13.87 46.53
C GLU A 125 -41.46 12.44 45.94
N GLU A 126 -40.48 11.61 46.38
CA GLU A 126 -40.63 10.16 46.69
C GLU A 126 -39.39 9.54 47.39
N THR A 127 -39.56 8.43 48.13
CA THR A 127 -38.48 7.56 48.71
C THR A 127 -38.93 6.09 48.65
N PRO A 128 -38.02 5.09 48.76
CA PRO A 128 -37.93 4.40 50.06
C PRO A 128 -36.60 3.71 50.46
N THR A 129 -36.25 3.85 51.75
CA THR A 129 -35.76 2.79 52.69
C THR A 129 -34.48 1.95 52.45
N VAL A 130 -33.61 1.95 53.49
CA VAL A 130 -33.06 0.74 54.21
C VAL A 130 -31.99 -0.11 53.47
N GLU A 131 -30.93 -0.67 54.11
CA GLU A 131 -30.53 -0.82 55.53
C GLU A 131 -29.01 -0.64 55.72
N GLU A 132 -28.55 -0.33 56.93
CA GLU A 132 -27.17 -0.61 57.35
C GLU A 132 -26.95 -2.13 57.59
N LYS A 133 -25.77 -2.65 57.20
CA LYS A 133 -25.04 -3.58 58.09
C LYS A 133 -23.53 -3.51 57.90
N SER A 134 -22.89 -2.94 58.91
CA SER A 134 -21.44 -2.93 59.09
C SER A 134 -20.92 -4.27 59.63
N LEU A 135 -19.66 -4.61 59.32
CA LEU A 135 -18.88 -5.58 60.11
C LEU A 135 -17.39 -5.27 60.00
N LYS A 136 -16.74 -5.02 61.15
CA LYS A 136 -15.30 -4.73 61.30
C LYS A 136 -14.61 -5.87 62.03
N VAL A 137 -13.60 -6.50 61.40
CA VAL A 137 -12.57 -7.35 62.02
C VAL A 137 -11.30 -7.13 61.18
N LYS A 138 -10.37 -6.22 61.55
CA LYS A 138 -9.23 -6.43 62.45
C LYS A 138 -8.50 -7.77 62.21
N GLU A 139 -7.40 -7.79 61.44
CA GLU A 139 -6.04 -7.42 61.89
C GLU A 139 -5.41 -8.48 62.79
N GLU A 140 -4.46 -9.26 62.26
CA GLU A 140 -3.12 -9.46 62.81
C GLU A 140 -2.21 -10.26 61.85
N THR A 141 -0.90 -10.14 62.01
CA THR A 141 0.12 -10.98 61.33
C THR A 141 0.88 -11.79 62.38
N PRO A 142 1.68 -12.81 61.99
CA PRO A 142 3.11 -12.55 62.17
C PRO A 142 4.06 -13.14 61.11
N LYS A 143 5.12 -12.34 60.91
CA LYS A 143 6.46 -12.60 60.35
C LYS A 143 7.08 -13.98 60.67
N VAL A 144 7.85 -14.52 59.72
CA VAL A 144 8.97 -15.47 59.93
C VAL A 144 10.18 -14.98 59.11
N GLU A 145 11.40 -15.31 59.53
CA GLU A 145 12.69 -14.91 58.93
C GLU A 145 13.38 -16.10 58.24
N GLU A 146 14.23 -15.87 57.23
CA GLU A 146 15.48 -16.62 57.03
C GLU A 146 16.42 -15.96 55.98
N GLU A 147 17.73 -16.13 56.17
CA GLU A 147 18.86 -15.57 55.39
C GLU A 147 20.15 -16.31 55.81
N PRO A 148 21.31 -16.24 55.11
CA PRO A 148 21.63 -16.17 53.68
C PRO A 148 22.44 -17.45 53.26
N PRO A 149 23.29 -17.48 52.18
CA PRO A 149 24.68 -16.98 52.32
C PRO A 149 25.41 -16.46 51.03
N LYS A 150 26.44 -15.59 51.25
CA LYS A 150 27.83 -15.53 50.69
C LYS A 150 28.16 -16.04 49.26
N GLU A 151 29.16 -15.55 48.51
CA GLU A 151 30.25 -14.55 48.65
C GLU A 151 30.56 -13.99 47.21
N GLU A 152 31.48 -13.07 46.88
CA GLU A 152 32.91 -12.87 47.22
C GLU A 152 33.36 -11.41 46.86
N ILE A 153 34.62 -11.02 47.12
CA ILE A 153 35.10 -9.61 47.12
C ILE A 153 36.34 -9.41 46.20
N ILE A 154 36.40 -8.32 45.42
CA ILE A 154 37.67 -7.75 44.89
C ILE A 154 37.66 -6.21 44.96
N GLU A 155 38.78 -5.64 45.42
CA GLU A 155 39.11 -4.21 45.55
C GLU A 155 40.66 -4.07 45.44
N PRO A 156 41.29 -2.88 45.41
CA PRO A 156 40.86 -1.56 44.88
C PRO A 156 41.96 -0.93 43.98
N LYS A 157 41.80 0.34 43.52
CA LYS A 157 42.90 1.33 43.63
C LYS A 157 42.58 2.83 43.47
N GLU A 158 43.34 3.58 44.27
CA GLU A 158 43.76 4.99 44.28
C GLU A 158 44.12 5.61 42.90
N GLU A 159 44.24 6.93 42.69
CA GLU A 159 43.84 8.16 43.44
C GLU A 159 44.14 9.37 42.51
N GLU A 160 43.35 10.45 42.57
CA GLU A 160 43.79 11.87 42.72
C GLU A 160 42.65 12.87 42.49
N ALA A 161 42.74 14.01 43.17
CA ALA A 161 41.86 15.18 42.99
C ALA A 161 42.64 16.47 43.27
N PRO A 162 42.20 17.61 42.70
CA PRO A 162 42.16 18.80 43.56
C PRO A 162 40.96 19.75 43.35
N LYS A 163 40.26 19.95 44.47
CA LYS A 163 39.80 21.25 45.03
C LYS A 163 38.77 22.13 44.31
N GLU A 164 37.61 22.19 44.97
CA GLU A 164 36.92 23.40 45.45
C GLU A 164 36.47 24.51 44.48
N SER A 165 35.16 24.73 44.45
CA SER A 165 34.62 25.97 45.05
C SER A 165 33.19 25.78 45.59
N LYS A 166 32.91 26.27 46.81
CA LYS A 166 31.58 26.16 47.44
C LYS A 166 30.64 27.26 46.94
N LYS A 167 29.58 26.92 46.19
CA LYS A 167 28.48 27.86 45.91
C LYS A 167 27.07 27.26 45.71
N GLU A 168 26.82 26.03 46.18
CA GLU A 168 25.51 25.37 46.09
C GLU A 168 24.86 25.06 47.45
N GLU A 169 24.69 26.08 48.30
CA GLU A 169 23.88 25.93 49.53
C GLU A 169 22.95 27.11 49.79
N LYS A 170 22.24 27.57 48.74
CA LYS A 170 21.15 28.56 48.89
C LYS A 170 20.12 28.64 47.75
N LYS A 171 19.65 27.50 47.20
CA LYS A 171 18.38 27.48 46.40
C LYS A 171 17.66 26.13 46.15
N LYS A 172 17.87 25.07 46.95
CA LYS A 172 17.01 23.86 46.90
C LYS A 172 15.67 24.08 47.62
N LYS A 173 14.83 24.94 47.03
CA LYS A 173 13.38 25.06 47.27
C LYS A 173 12.66 25.50 45.98
N LYS A 174 12.84 24.72 44.91
CA LYS A 174 11.79 24.58 43.88
C LYS A 174 10.86 23.45 44.36
N LYS A 175 9.55 23.64 44.21
CA LYS A 175 8.61 22.51 44.25
C LYS A 175 8.95 21.58 43.09
N ALA A 176 8.81 20.27 43.28
CA ALA A 176 8.40 19.43 42.17
C ALA A 176 6.89 19.65 42.02
N ASP A 177 6.41 19.95 40.82
CA ASP A 177 4.98 20.00 40.57
C ASP A 177 4.45 18.56 40.52
N ALA A 178 3.73 18.17 41.58
CA ALA A 178 2.94 16.96 41.58
C ALA A 178 1.73 17.20 40.65
N SER A 179 1.86 16.80 39.40
CA SER A 179 0.79 16.88 38.41
C SER A 179 -0.45 16.14 38.93
N SER A 180 -1.62 16.74 38.70
CA SER A 180 -2.94 16.14 39.01
C SER A 180 -3.02 14.71 38.44
N PRO A 181 -3.58 13.71 39.17
CA PRO A 181 -3.73 12.36 38.64
C PRO A 181 -4.60 12.37 37.37
N TYR A 182 -5.63 13.22 37.34
CA TYR A 182 -6.44 13.47 36.16
C TYR A 182 -5.61 14.06 35.00
N ARG A 183 -4.56 14.87 35.27
CA ARG A 183 -3.68 15.43 34.23
C ARG A 183 -2.72 14.39 33.65
N VAL A 184 -2.26 13.44 34.48
CA VAL A 184 -1.50 12.28 34.00
C VAL A 184 -2.39 11.43 33.08
N ARG A 185 -3.61 11.09 33.53
CA ARG A 185 -4.53 10.28 32.73
C ARG A 185 -5.04 10.99 31.47
N ALA A 186 -5.30 12.30 31.53
CA ALA A 186 -5.62 13.11 30.36
C ALA A 186 -4.52 13.06 29.30
N LYS A 187 -3.24 12.96 29.69
CA LYS A 187 -2.12 12.79 28.77
C LYS A 187 -2.06 11.39 28.16
N GLU A 188 -2.24 10.34 28.96
CA GLU A 188 -2.33 8.96 28.44
C GLU A 188 -3.45 8.85 27.38
N ILE A 189 -4.61 9.43 27.66
CA ILE A 189 -5.75 9.48 26.74
C ILE A 189 -5.41 10.32 25.50
N ALA A 190 -4.80 11.51 25.65
CA ALA A 190 -4.41 12.32 24.51
C ALA A 190 -3.37 11.64 23.60
N GLU A 191 -2.44 10.86 24.17
CA GLU A 191 -1.51 10.03 23.39
C GLU A 191 -2.25 8.88 22.69
N ALA A 192 -3.17 8.20 23.38
CA ALA A 192 -4.03 7.18 22.79
C ALA A 192 -4.88 7.72 21.62
N LEU A 193 -5.38 8.96 21.69
CA LEU A 193 -6.09 9.64 20.59
C LEU A 193 -5.20 9.91 19.35
N VAL A 194 -3.89 10.11 19.55
CA VAL A 194 -2.91 10.22 18.45
C VAL A 194 -2.55 8.85 17.87
N LEU A 195 -2.48 7.81 18.72
CA LEU A 195 -2.21 6.44 18.29
C LEU A 195 -3.41 5.80 17.56
N ALA A 196 -4.63 6.15 17.94
CA ALA A 196 -5.87 5.76 17.27
C ALA A 196 -6.09 6.46 15.92
N GLY A 197 -5.41 7.59 15.67
CA GLY A 197 -5.63 8.40 14.48
C GLY A 197 -6.88 9.27 14.52
N PHE A 198 -7.35 9.67 15.72
CA PHE A 198 -8.43 10.66 15.86
C PHE A 198 -7.92 12.10 15.68
N ILE A 199 -6.71 12.37 16.19
CA ILE A 199 -5.95 13.60 16.03
C ILE A 199 -4.51 13.28 15.60
N THR A 200 -3.81 14.26 15.04
CA THR A 200 -2.37 14.12 14.72
C THR A 200 -1.64 15.46 14.88
N PRO A 201 -0.34 15.46 15.26
CA PRO A 201 0.48 16.67 15.27
C PRO A 201 0.48 17.40 13.91
N TYR A 202 0.31 18.71 13.90
CA TYR A 202 0.35 19.58 12.70
C TYR A 202 1.72 19.56 11.98
N LYS A 203 2.76 19.11 12.69
CA LYS A 203 4.12 18.89 12.19
C LYS A 203 4.28 17.57 11.43
N ASP A 204 3.32 16.63 11.51
CA ASP A 204 3.36 15.40 10.71
C ASP A 204 3.27 15.72 9.21
N ARG A 205 4.42 15.62 8.54
CA ARG A 205 4.61 15.98 7.14
C ARG A 205 5.53 14.98 6.43
N VAL A 206 5.67 15.20 5.12
CA VAL A 206 6.25 14.27 4.14
C VAL A 206 7.69 13.84 4.42
N LYS A 207 8.52 14.71 5.02
CA LYS A 207 9.98 14.52 5.11
C LYS A 207 10.43 13.35 6.01
N ASN A 208 9.53 12.75 6.78
CA ASN A 208 9.85 11.87 7.92
C ASN A 208 9.24 10.46 7.78
N TYR A 209 9.17 9.91 6.56
CA TYR A 209 8.47 8.65 6.23
C TYR A 209 8.80 7.44 7.15
N LEU A 210 10.06 7.26 7.53
CA LEU A 210 10.51 6.23 8.50
C LEU A 210 11.19 6.86 9.73
N ALA A 211 10.73 8.02 10.18
CA ALA A 211 11.18 8.55 11.47
C ALA A 211 10.69 7.64 12.61
N GLU A 212 11.56 7.35 13.57
CA GLU A 212 11.21 6.65 14.80
C GLU A 212 10.02 7.34 15.50
N ALA A 213 9.17 6.54 16.16
CA ALA A 213 8.10 7.10 16.97
C ALA A 213 8.69 7.97 18.09
N PRO A 214 8.24 9.21 18.28
CA PRO A 214 8.67 10.02 19.40
C PRO A 214 8.26 9.36 20.72
N LYS A 215 9.07 9.54 21.77
CA LYS A 215 8.81 8.98 23.11
C LYS A 215 7.52 9.52 23.76
N GLU A 216 7.01 10.63 23.25
CA GLU A 216 5.87 11.39 23.75
C GLU A 216 5.29 12.15 22.57
N TYR A 217 3.98 12.05 22.34
CA TYR A 217 3.31 12.79 21.26
C TYR A 217 2.74 14.12 21.74
N VAL A 218 2.35 14.24 23.02
CA VAL A 218 1.49 15.32 23.52
C VAL A 218 2.24 16.27 24.46
N MET A 219 2.86 17.28 23.86
CA MET A 219 3.44 18.43 24.56
C MET A 219 2.44 19.59 24.64
N ASP A 220 2.44 20.36 25.74
CA ASP A 220 1.56 21.55 25.93
C ASP A 220 1.58 22.54 24.74
N ASN A 221 2.71 22.65 24.04
CA ASN A 221 2.93 23.58 22.93
C ASN A 221 2.82 22.96 21.53
N GLU A 222 2.47 21.68 21.42
CA GLU A 222 2.17 21.05 20.12
C GLU A 222 0.79 21.49 19.63
N LEU A 223 0.59 21.53 18.31
CA LEU A 223 -0.70 21.84 17.71
C LEU A 223 -1.26 20.57 17.07
N PHE A 224 -2.45 20.16 17.47
CA PHE A 224 -3.15 19.00 16.95
C PHE A 224 -4.21 19.39 15.94
N VAL A 225 -4.36 18.58 14.91
CA VAL A 225 -5.45 18.66 13.93
C VAL A 225 -6.24 17.35 13.97
N PRO A 226 -7.59 17.39 13.93
CA PRO A 226 -8.40 16.19 13.89
C PRO A 226 -8.31 15.52 12.51
N LEU A 227 -8.64 14.24 12.52
CA LEU A 227 -8.67 13.35 11.35
C LEU A 227 -10.08 12.80 11.10
N SER A 228 -10.95 12.78 12.11
CA SER A 228 -12.35 12.35 11.96
C SER A 228 -13.12 13.21 10.96
N GLU A 229 -13.89 12.58 10.08
CA GLU A 229 -14.81 13.25 9.14
C GLU A 229 -15.89 14.05 9.89
N THR A 230 -16.35 13.59 11.06
CA THR A 230 -17.37 14.28 11.88
C THR A 230 -16.93 15.66 12.39
N ILE A 231 -15.61 15.87 12.51
CA ILE A 231 -15.01 17.12 12.98
C ILE A 231 -14.45 17.90 11.79
N THR A 232 -13.72 17.26 10.89
CA THR A 232 -13.09 17.93 9.74
C THR A 232 -14.06 18.34 8.65
N GLU A 233 -15.22 17.66 8.55
CA GLU A 233 -16.23 17.80 7.49
C GLU A 233 -15.65 17.60 6.07
N SER A 234 -14.46 16.98 5.99
CA SER A 234 -13.79 16.67 4.74
C SER A 234 -14.23 15.31 4.19
N LYS A 235 -14.18 15.20 2.86
CA LYS A 235 -14.34 13.94 2.11
C LYS A 235 -13.02 13.49 1.47
N ASP A 236 -11.90 14.03 1.95
CA ASP A 236 -10.57 13.68 1.46
C ASP A 236 -10.10 12.39 2.12
N THR A 237 -10.03 11.29 1.36
CA THR A 237 -9.47 10.02 1.83
C THR A 237 -8.07 10.23 2.42
N THR A 238 -7.88 9.79 3.66
CA THR A 238 -6.61 9.87 4.40
C THR A 238 -5.90 8.51 4.39
N VAL A 239 -4.63 8.46 4.81
CA VAL A 239 -3.96 7.16 5.08
C VAL A 239 -4.70 6.40 6.18
N TRP A 240 -5.19 7.10 7.21
CA TRP A 240 -5.93 6.53 8.34
C TRP A 240 -7.26 5.87 7.95
N SER A 241 -7.94 6.36 6.90
CA SER A 241 -9.18 5.73 6.42
C SER A 241 -8.95 4.45 5.60
N VAL A 242 -7.70 4.14 5.19
CA VAL A 242 -7.38 3.00 4.30
C VAL A 242 -6.43 1.97 4.91
N VAL A 243 -6.15 2.06 6.22
CA VAL A 243 -5.35 1.05 6.96
C VAL A 243 -6.04 -0.30 7.08
N ASP A 244 -7.36 -0.36 6.92
CA ASP A 244 -8.14 -1.56 7.17
C ASP A 244 -8.35 -2.35 5.88
N GLY A 245 -7.77 -3.55 5.80
CA GLY A 245 -7.63 -4.30 4.54
C GLY A 245 -6.40 -3.93 3.71
N ALA A 246 -5.49 -3.10 4.22
CA ALA A 246 -4.22 -2.80 3.55
C ALA A 246 -3.28 -4.04 3.57
N ILE A 247 -2.98 -4.59 2.40
CA ILE A 247 -2.06 -5.74 2.24
C ILE A 247 -0.66 -5.31 1.77
N TYR A 248 -0.50 -4.06 1.31
CA TYR A 248 0.78 -3.41 1.03
C TYR A 248 0.68 -1.93 1.36
N ALA A 249 1.74 -1.37 1.94
CA ALA A 249 1.87 0.06 2.21
C ALA A 249 3.35 0.48 2.22
N SER A 250 3.81 1.25 1.22
CA SER A 250 5.23 1.63 1.11
C SER A 250 5.48 2.94 0.36
N GLN A 251 6.61 3.61 0.63
CA GLN A 251 7.11 4.73 -0.17
C GLN A 251 7.70 4.22 -1.50
N LEU A 252 7.19 4.76 -2.62
CA LEU A 252 7.58 4.45 -3.99
C LEU A 252 7.92 5.76 -4.73
N LYS A 253 8.53 5.66 -5.93
CA LYS A 253 8.67 6.83 -6.82
C LYS A 253 7.59 6.82 -7.89
N ARG A 254 6.93 7.97 -8.08
CA ARG A 254 5.93 8.23 -9.13
C ARG A 254 6.56 8.99 -10.30
N LYS A 255 6.25 8.61 -11.55
CA LYS A 255 6.64 9.39 -12.74
C LYS A 255 5.96 10.76 -12.70
N ALA A 256 6.74 11.84 -12.55
CA ALA A 256 6.22 13.19 -12.39
C ALA A 256 7.07 14.24 -13.12
N GLY A 257 6.47 14.92 -14.11
CA GLY A 257 7.11 15.98 -14.90
C GLY A 257 8.19 15.50 -15.87
N VAL A 258 8.68 16.40 -16.73
CA VAL A 258 9.63 16.09 -17.81
C VAL A 258 11.00 15.63 -17.27
N PHE A 259 11.43 16.16 -16.12
CA PHE A 259 12.71 15.79 -15.46
C PHE A 259 12.64 14.48 -14.64
N SER A 260 11.57 13.70 -14.76
CA SER A 260 11.39 12.42 -14.04
C SER A 260 12.43 11.36 -14.39
N ALA A 261 13.10 11.46 -15.54
CA ALA A 261 14.19 10.56 -15.92
C ALA A 261 15.48 10.82 -15.11
N PHE A 262 15.77 12.09 -14.78
CA PHE A 262 16.96 12.46 -14.00
C PHE A 262 16.72 12.33 -12.48
N THR A 263 15.50 12.58 -12.02
CA THR A 263 15.13 12.56 -10.60
C THR A 263 14.69 11.19 -10.07
N GLN A 264 14.59 10.18 -10.94
CA GLN A 264 13.98 8.87 -10.66
C GLN A 264 12.51 8.96 -10.19
N GLY A 265 11.83 10.08 -10.40
CA GLY A 265 10.43 10.32 -10.02
C GLY A 265 10.26 11.07 -8.68
N LYS A 266 9.02 11.51 -8.39
CA LYS A 266 8.67 12.12 -7.10
C LYS A 266 8.32 11.03 -6.09
N ASP A 267 8.78 11.16 -4.85
CA ASP A 267 8.33 10.32 -3.75
C ASP A 267 6.82 10.43 -3.51
N VAL A 268 6.19 9.27 -3.35
CA VAL A 268 4.80 9.08 -2.94
C VAL A 268 4.72 7.89 -1.98
N TYR A 269 3.64 7.83 -1.20
CA TYR A 269 3.30 6.65 -0.41
C TYR A 269 2.12 5.93 -1.05
N VAL A 270 2.20 4.62 -1.21
CA VAL A 270 1.20 3.82 -1.92
C VAL A 270 0.66 2.72 -1.02
N VAL A 271 -0.65 2.67 -0.88
CA VAL A 271 -1.38 1.63 -0.14
C VAL A 271 -2.21 0.82 -1.14
N ALA A 272 -2.03 -0.49 -1.16
CA ALA A 272 -2.91 -1.41 -1.89
C ALA A 272 -3.79 -2.15 -0.87
N ASN A 273 -5.11 -2.08 -1.06
CA ASN A 273 -6.09 -2.46 -0.06
C ASN A 273 -7.13 -3.42 -0.66
N GLU A 274 -7.08 -4.66 -0.18
CA GLU A 274 -7.91 -5.80 -0.59
C GLU A 274 -9.39 -5.56 -0.29
N LYS A 275 -9.72 -5.13 0.95
CA LYS A 275 -11.10 -4.87 1.41
C LYS A 275 -11.85 -3.82 0.60
N THR A 276 -11.14 -2.91 -0.07
CA THR A 276 -11.73 -1.83 -0.87
C THR A 276 -11.45 -1.94 -2.36
N GLU A 277 -10.81 -3.04 -2.81
CA GLU A 277 -10.43 -3.30 -4.20
C GLU A 277 -9.77 -2.07 -4.86
N LYS A 278 -8.80 -1.48 -4.15
CA LYS A 278 -8.23 -0.16 -4.49
C LYS A 278 -6.74 -0.02 -4.21
N ILE A 279 -6.12 0.83 -5.03
CA ILE A 279 -4.80 1.41 -4.81
C ILE A 279 -4.96 2.90 -4.52
N TYR A 280 -4.37 3.36 -3.42
CA TYR A 280 -4.35 4.75 -2.99
C TYR A 280 -2.93 5.30 -3.07
N VAL A 281 -2.76 6.49 -3.66
CA VAL A 281 -1.47 7.18 -3.78
C VAL A 281 -1.52 8.46 -2.98
N PHE A 282 -0.64 8.61 -2.00
CA PHE A 282 -0.55 9.71 -1.05
C PHE A 282 0.78 10.47 -1.19
N GLU A 283 0.87 11.68 -0.63
CA GLU A 283 2.16 12.38 -0.55
C GLU A 283 3.07 11.81 0.55
N SER A 284 2.51 11.16 1.58
CA SER A 284 3.26 10.49 2.64
C SER A 284 2.39 9.51 3.43
N ASP A 285 3.03 8.75 4.32
CA ASP A 285 2.43 7.83 5.29
C ASP A 285 1.52 8.48 6.34
N VAL A 286 1.52 9.81 6.45
CA VAL A 286 0.67 10.60 7.36
C VAL A 286 -0.24 11.57 6.58
N ALA A 287 -0.46 11.32 5.29
CA ALA A 287 -1.23 12.21 4.45
C ALA A 287 -2.72 12.24 4.84
N ARG A 288 -3.27 13.47 4.85
CA ARG A 288 -4.68 13.77 5.18
C ARG A 288 -5.53 14.06 3.94
N ALA A 289 -5.02 13.68 2.77
CA ALA A 289 -5.71 13.69 1.48
C ALA A 289 -4.94 12.77 0.51
N THR A 290 -5.68 12.05 -0.32
CA THR A 290 -5.15 11.26 -1.43
C THR A 290 -4.70 12.16 -2.60
N LEU A 291 -3.68 11.73 -3.34
CA LEU A 291 -3.26 12.30 -4.62
C LEU A 291 -3.90 11.58 -5.82
N ALA A 292 -4.31 10.33 -5.65
CA ALA A 292 -5.06 9.54 -6.61
C ALA A 292 -5.62 8.26 -5.96
N GLU A 293 -6.79 7.82 -6.42
CA GLU A 293 -7.34 6.49 -6.13
C GLU A 293 -7.57 5.74 -7.43
N TYR A 294 -7.43 4.42 -7.38
CA TYR A 294 -7.65 3.54 -8.52
C TYR A 294 -8.35 2.27 -8.05
N ALA A 295 -9.54 1.96 -8.59
CA ALA A 295 -10.27 0.73 -8.31
C ALA A 295 -9.79 -0.39 -9.25
N THR A 296 -9.44 -1.54 -8.70
CA THR A 296 -8.68 -2.60 -9.39
C THR A 296 -9.48 -3.48 -10.34
N ALA A 297 -10.81 -3.58 -10.17
CA ALA A 297 -11.67 -4.47 -10.96
C ALA A 297 -11.55 -4.30 -12.49
N ASP A 298 -11.46 -3.05 -12.96
CA ASP A 298 -11.24 -2.67 -14.38
C ASP A 298 -9.76 -2.30 -14.67
N GLY A 299 -8.85 -2.68 -13.77
CA GLY A 299 -7.47 -2.23 -13.73
C GLY A 299 -6.48 -3.19 -14.38
N PHE A 300 -5.70 -2.68 -15.34
CA PHE A 300 -4.62 -3.44 -15.97
C PHE A 300 -3.26 -3.11 -15.33
N VAL A 301 -2.53 -4.14 -14.91
CA VAL A 301 -1.17 -4.02 -14.36
C VAL A 301 -0.14 -4.70 -15.24
N GLN A 302 1.00 -4.03 -15.41
CA GLN A 302 2.08 -4.49 -16.28
C GLN A 302 3.45 -4.11 -15.72
N PHE A 303 4.49 -4.85 -16.11
CA PHE A 303 5.84 -4.29 -16.09
C PHE A 303 5.96 -3.21 -17.18
N ASP A 304 6.63 -2.12 -16.86
CA ASP A 304 6.89 -1.01 -17.78
C ASP A 304 8.28 -0.44 -17.51
N ASN A 305 9.24 -0.90 -18.32
CA ASN A 305 10.64 -0.49 -18.21
C ASN A 305 10.98 0.74 -19.07
N SER A 306 9.98 1.41 -19.67
CA SER A 306 10.19 2.55 -20.58
C SER A 306 10.76 3.80 -19.91
N HIS A 307 10.64 3.89 -18.58
CA HIS A 307 11.05 5.05 -17.78
C HIS A 307 11.81 4.68 -16.50
N PHE A 308 11.58 3.48 -15.95
CA PHE A 308 12.22 2.98 -14.73
C PHE A 308 12.66 1.53 -14.93
N GLN A 309 13.88 1.16 -14.56
CA GLN A 309 14.38 -0.22 -14.68
C GLN A 309 13.49 -1.27 -13.97
N PHE A 310 12.80 -0.85 -12.90
CA PHE A 310 11.88 -1.67 -12.11
C PHE A 310 10.50 -1.02 -12.02
N GLY A 311 9.98 -0.58 -13.18
CA GLY A 311 8.69 0.08 -13.29
C GLY A 311 7.51 -0.90 -13.29
N VAL A 312 6.45 -0.57 -12.56
CA VAL A 312 5.11 -1.15 -12.72
C VAL A 312 4.18 -0.03 -13.18
N LYS A 313 3.52 -0.25 -14.32
CA LYS A 313 2.46 0.63 -14.82
C LYS A 313 1.11 0.04 -14.47
N ILE A 314 0.19 0.92 -14.11
CA ILE A 314 -1.13 0.61 -13.59
C ILE A 314 -2.13 1.47 -14.39
N ALA A 315 -2.98 0.85 -15.21
CA ALA A 315 -3.81 1.52 -16.20
C ALA A 315 -5.31 1.31 -15.94
N TYR A 316 -6.09 2.38 -16.07
CA TYR A 316 -7.51 2.47 -15.73
C TYR A 316 -8.23 3.38 -16.74
N GLY A 317 -8.96 2.77 -17.68
CA GLY A 317 -9.47 3.49 -18.86
C GLY A 317 -8.34 4.20 -19.60
N GLU A 318 -8.50 5.50 -19.88
CA GLU A 318 -7.49 6.32 -20.56
C GLU A 318 -6.31 6.76 -19.66
N LYS A 319 -6.37 6.53 -18.35
CA LYS A 319 -5.35 6.98 -17.38
C LYS A 319 -4.36 5.87 -17.07
N SER A 320 -3.10 6.22 -16.82
CA SER A 320 -2.14 5.28 -16.26
C SER A 320 -1.16 5.93 -15.30
N GLU A 321 -0.86 5.24 -14.21
CA GLU A 321 0.21 5.55 -13.28
C GLU A 321 1.45 4.72 -13.60
N LEU A 322 2.66 5.25 -13.36
CA LEU A 322 3.92 4.51 -13.47
C LEU A 322 4.76 4.73 -12.21
N LEU A 323 4.96 3.63 -11.47
CA LEU A 323 5.68 3.60 -10.20
C LEU A 323 7.00 2.82 -10.34
N ASN A 324 8.06 3.29 -9.69
CA ASN A 324 9.34 2.58 -9.57
C ASN A 324 9.42 1.85 -8.22
N LEU A 325 9.74 0.56 -8.26
CA LEU A 325 9.91 -0.29 -7.08
C LEU A 325 11.38 -0.42 -6.63
N VAL A 326 12.32 0.19 -7.38
CA VAL A 326 13.76 0.31 -7.10
C VAL A 326 14.55 -1.02 -7.15
N THR A 327 13.94 -2.17 -6.90
CA THR A 327 14.54 -3.50 -7.10
C THR A 327 13.55 -4.48 -7.75
N LYS A 328 14.05 -5.58 -8.31
CA LYS A 328 13.26 -6.56 -9.06
C LYS A 328 12.28 -7.33 -8.16
N GLU A 329 12.75 -7.69 -6.97
CA GLU A 329 11.99 -8.43 -5.96
C GLU A 329 10.80 -7.60 -5.47
N LYS A 330 11.01 -6.28 -5.30
CA LYS A 330 9.94 -5.32 -4.99
C LYS A 330 8.99 -5.09 -6.16
N GLN A 331 9.48 -5.10 -7.40
CA GLN A 331 8.66 -5.03 -8.62
C GLN A 331 7.65 -6.18 -8.66
N GLU A 332 8.09 -7.40 -8.34
CA GLU A 332 7.29 -8.62 -8.40
C GLU A 332 6.38 -8.78 -7.17
N ALA A 333 6.88 -8.50 -5.97
CA ALA A 333 6.05 -8.48 -4.76
C ALA A 333 4.91 -7.46 -4.86
N PHE A 334 5.19 -6.26 -5.39
CA PHE A 334 4.16 -5.27 -5.64
C PHE A 334 3.20 -5.71 -6.75
N LEU A 335 3.68 -6.24 -7.88
CA LEU A 335 2.80 -6.72 -8.94
C LEU A 335 1.83 -7.80 -8.44
N ASN A 336 2.33 -8.83 -7.73
CA ASN A 336 1.50 -9.88 -7.11
C ASN A 336 0.51 -9.32 -6.09
N THR A 337 0.90 -8.29 -5.32
CA THR A 337 -0.03 -7.56 -4.45
C THR A 337 -1.19 -7.00 -5.27
N LEU A 338 -0.93 -6.35 -6.41
CA LEU A 338 -2.00 -5.76 -7.22
C LEU A 338 -2.94 -6.83 -7.79
N LEU A 339 -2.42 -8.00 -8.17
CA LEU A 339 -3.26 -9.14 -8.58
C LEU A 339 -4.15 -9.63 -7.42
N ASN A 340 -3.63 -9.69 -6.19
CA ASN A 340 -4.40 -10.07 -5.01
C ASN A 340 -5.47 -9.03 -4.63
N VAL A 341 -5.27 -7.74 -4.94
CA VAL A 341 -6.32 -6.70 -4.83
C VAL A 341 -7.30 -6.77 -6.03
N GLY A 342 -7.16 -7.72 -6.94
CA GLY A 342 -8.10 -7.94 -8.06
C GLY A 342 -7.74 -7.25 -9.38
N ALA A 343 -6.54 -6.67 -9.51
CA ALA A 343 -6.10 -6.10 -10.78
C ALA A 343 -5.72 -7.20 -11.79
N GLN A 344 -6.04 -6.98 -13.06
CA GLN A 344 -5.74 -7.93 -14.13
C GLN A 344 -4.33 -7.73 -14.66
N TYR A 345 -3.52 -8.80 -14.71
CA TYR A 345 -2.23 -8.73 -15.42
C TYR A 345 -2.48 -8.62 -16.92
N ARG A 346 -1.97 -7.55 -17.54
CA ARG A 346 -1.96 -7.39 -19.00
C ARG A 346 -0.58 -6.95 -19.46
N GLU A 347 0.17 -7.90 -19.98
CA GLU A 347 1.41 -7.58 -20.68
C GLU A 347 1.07 -6.82 -21.97
N VAL A 348 1.84 -5.78 -22.30
CA VAL A 348 1.67 -5.04 -23.56
C VAL A 348 2.42 -5.81 -24.64
N TYR A 349 1.77 -6.84 -25.17
CA TYR A 349 2.32 -7.74 -26.17
C TYR A 349 2.61 -7.03 -27.49
N ASN A 350 3.58 -7.59 -28.23
CA ASN A 350 3.53 -7.53 -29.68
C ASN A 350 2.40 -8.48 -30.14
N LEU A 351 1.19 -7.94 -30.33
CA LEU A 351 -0.06 -8.69 -30.53
C LEU A 351 0.04 -9.84 -31.55
N ALA A 352 0.81 -9.64 -32.63
CA ALA A 352 1.03 -10.66 -33.66
C ALA A 352 1.68 -11.97 -33.15
N ALA A 353 2.35 -11.95 -31.99
CA ALA A 353 2.92 -13.14 -31.36
C ALA A 353 1.98 -13.83 -30.34
N GLU A 354 0.93 -13.14 -29.89
CA GLU A 354 -0.12 -13.71 -29.04
C GLU A 354 -1.14 -14.49 -29.89
N GLU A 355 -1.49 -13.92 -31.04
CA GLU A 355 -2.42 -14.47 -32.05
C GLU A 355 -1.87 -15.64 -32.87
N ALA A 356 -0.57 -15.95 -32.77
CA ALA A 356 0.03 -17.08 -33.49
C ALA A 356 -0.68 -18.41 -33.14
N LYS A 357 -0.85 -19.29 -34.13
CA LYS A 357 -1.48 -20.62 -33.98
C LYS A 357 -0.48 -21.74 -33.67
N SER A 358 0.81 -21.54 -33.95
CA SER A 358 1.90 -22.48 -33.67
C SER A 358 3.20 -21.77 -33.28
N PHE A 359 4.03 -22.43 -32.48
CA PHE A 359 5.42 -22.03 -32.22
C PHE A 359 6.21 -21.83 -33.52
N TYR A 360 5.88 -22.57 -34.58
CA TYR A 360 6.57 -22.53 -35.87
C TYR A 360 6.30 -21.27 -36.71
N GLU A 361 5.31 -20.45 -36.35
CA GLU A 361 5.08 -19.13 -36.99
C GLU A 361 6.07 -18.06 -36.48
N LEU A 362 6.73 -18.34 -35.36
CA LEU A 362 7.59 -17.39 -34.66
C LEU A 362 9.01 -17.39 -35.24
N LYS A 363 9.70 -16.28 -34.99
CA LYS A 363 11.12 -16.11 -35.31
C LYS A 363 11.84 -15.48 -34.14
N ASP A 364 13.15 -15.69 -34.09
CA ASP A 364 14.02 -15.02 -33.13
C ASP A 364 15.46 -14.92 -33.64
N PHE A 365 16.35 -14.27 -32.88
CA PHE A 365 17.74 -14.04 -33.26
C PHE A 365 18.75 -14.89 -32.46
N ASP A 366 19.68 -15.55 -33.16
CA ASP A 366 20.79 -16.28 -32.54
C ASP A 366 21.86 -15.34 -31.93
N MET A 367 22.87 -15.89 -31.26
CA MET A 367 23.95 -15.10 -30.66
C MET A 367 24.74 -14.25 -31.69
N GLU A 368 24.79 -14.64 -32.96
CA GLU A 368 25.41 -13.87 -34.05
C GLU A 368 24.46 -12.82 -34.65
N LYS A 369 23.24 -12.71 -34.11
CA LYS A 369 22.14 -11.83 -34.54
C LYS A 369 21.59 -12.16 -35.92
N LYS A 370 21.74 -13.41 -36.35
CA LYS A 370 21.07 -13.93 -37.54
C LYS A 370 19.65 -14.38 -37.16
N GLU A 371 18.69 -14.09 -38.04
CA GLU A 371 17.31 -14.55 -37.89
C GLU A 371 17.26 -16.09 -38.01
N VAL A 372 16.55 -16.72 -37.07
CA VAL A 372 16.24 -18.16 -37.02
C VAL A 372 14.73 -18.30 -37.00
N ASN A 373 14.18 -19.12 -37.89
CA ASN A 373 12.75 -19.41 -37.93
C ASN A 373 12.44 -20.61 -37.04
N MET A 374 11.45 -20.52 -36.16
CA MET A 374 11.11 -21.63 -35.26
C MET A 374 10.58 -22.85 -36.00
N ALA A 375 10.10 -22.69 -37.26
CA ALA A 375 9.79 -23.80 -38.16
C ALA A 375 11.01 -24.69 -38.51
N GLU A 376 12.25 -24.24 -38.28
CA GLU A 376 13.46 -25.09 -38.39
C GLU A 376 13.44 -26.26 -37.38
N TYR A 377 12.63 -26.16 -36.32
CA TYR A 377 12.43 -27.21 -35.29
C TYR A 377 11.15 -28.05 -35.51
N LYS A 378 10.56 -28.02 -36.71
CA LYS A 378 9.34 -28.78 -37.02
C LYS A 378 9.54 -30.30 -36.87
N GLY A 379 8.61 -30.97 -36.18
CA GLY A 379 8.71 -32.40 -35.86
C GLY A 379 9.64 -32.73 -34.67
N LYS A 380 10.27 -31.73 -34.05
CA LYS A 380 11.10 -31.88 -32.84
C LYS A 380 10.30 -31.56 -31.59
N VAL A 381 10.65 -32.19 -30.48
CA VAL A 381 10.23 -31.77 -29.13
C VAL A 381 11.17 -30.65 -28.71
N VAL A 382 10.65 -29.49 -28.31
CA VAL A 382 11.46 -28.28 -28.08
C VAL A 382 11.32 -27.81 -26.64
N LEU A 383 12.45 -27.73 -25.92
CA LEU A 383 12.53 -27.23 -24.55
C LEU A 383 13.12 -25.81 -24.56
N VAL A 384 12.25 -24.81 -24.45
CA VAL A 384 12.60 -23.39 -24.40
C VAL A 384 12.89 -22.98 -22.95
N VAL A 385 14.04 -22.36 -22.69
CA VAL A 385 14.48 -21.98 -21.34
C VAL A 385 15.06 -20.56 -21.33
N ASN A 386 14.60 -19.71 -20.41
CA ASN A 386 15.32 -18.45 -20.11
C ASN A 386 16.50 -18.76 -19.19
N VAL A 387 17.73 -18.48 -19.60
CA VAL A 387 18.95 -18.90 -18.87
C VAL A 387 19.70 -17.72 -18.27
N SER A 388 20.55 -18.02 -17.28
CA SER A 388 21.53 -17.07 -16.77
C SER A 388 22.81 -17.75 -16.25
N SER A 389 23.91 -17.02 -16.27
CA SER A 389 25.27 -17.37 -15.92
C SER A 389 25.63 -17.05 -14.46
N LYS A 390 25.03 -16.03 -13.84
CA LYS A 390 25.33 -15.60 -12.45
C LYS A 390 24.18 -15.88 -11.47
N CYS A 391 23.39 -16.92 -11.74
CA CYS A 391 22.28 -17.35 -10.89
C CYS A 391 22.67 -18.53 -9.99
N GLY A 392 22.09 -18.62 -8.79
CA GLY A 392 22.30 -19.78 -7.89
C GLY A 392 21.79 -21.11 -8.47
N LEU A 393 20.91 -21.07 -9.46
CA LEU A 393 20.37 -22.24 -10.17
C LEU A 393 21.25 -22.71 -11.35
N THR A 394 22.20 -21.86 -11.79
CA THR A 394 23.08 -22.11 -12.94
C THR A 394 23.91 -23.40 -12.83
N PRO A 395 24.54 -23.73 -11.69
CA PRO A 395 25.40 -24.91 -11.58
C PRO A 395 24.67 -26.25 -11.68
N THR A 396 23.35 -26.27 -11.56
CA THR A 396 22.52 -27.47 -11.70
C THR A 396 21.79 -27.50 -13.04
N ASN A 397 21.21 -26.38 -13.46
CA ASN A 397 20.37 -26.35 -14.67
C ASN A 397 21.17 -26.57 -15.96
N TYR A 398 22.37 -25.97 -16.14
CA TYR A 398 23.15 -26.19 -17.36
C TYR A 398 23.60 -27.66 -17.54
N PRO A 399 24.19 -28.33 -16.52
CA PRO A 399 24.51 -29.75 -16.62
C PRO A 399 23.31 -30.65 -16.92
N GLU A 400 22.17 -30.45 -16.26
CA GLU A 400 20.99 -31.30 -16.48
C GLU A 400 20.34 -31.06 -17.85
N LEU A 401 20.27 -29.80 -18.32
CA LEU A 401 19.82 -29.49 -19.69
C LEU A 401 20.74 -30.13 -20.74
N GLN A 402 22.06 -30.08 -20.53
CA GLN A 402 23.02 -30.69 -21.44
C GLN A 402 22.94 -32.23 -21.40
N GLN A 403 22.68 -32.82 -20.23
CA GLN A 403 22.49 -34.26 -20.08
C GLN A 403 21.23 -34.75 -20.82
N LEU A 404 20.11 -34.03 -20.71
CA LEU A 404 18.90 -34.33 -21.49
C LEU A 404 19.13 -34.20 -23.00
N TYR A 405 19.76 -33.09 -23.42
CA TYR A 405 20.02 -32.83 -24.83
C TYR A 405 20.93 -33.89 -25.45
N GLU A 406 22.06 -34.20 -24.80
CA GLU A 406 23.00 -35.21 -25.30
C GLU A 406 22.35 -36.61 -25.39
N LYS A 407 21.41 -36.92 -24.49
CA LYS A 407 20.68 -38.19 -24.45
C LYS A 407 19.58 -38.31 -25.53
N TYR A 408 18.90 -37.22 -25.88
CA TYR A 408 17.67 -37.25 -26.69
C TYR A 408 17.69 -36.46 -28.01
N LYS A 409 18.77 -35.74 -28.32
CA LYS A 409 18.92 -34.97 -29.60
C LYS A 409 18.64 -35.81 -30.85
N ASP A 410 19.11 -37.05 -30.86
CA ASP A 410 18.99 -37.97 -32.00
C ASP A 410 17.57 -38.55 -32.12
N GLU A 411 16.84 -38.66 -31.01
CA GLU A 411 15.40 -39.02 -30.97
C GLU A 411 14.49 -37.82 -31.32
N GLY A 412 15.03 -36.60 -31.23
CA GLY A 412 14.40 -35.37 -31.68
C GLY A 412 14.10 -34.33 -30.61
N LEU A 413 14.77 -34.36 -29.45
CA LEU A 413 14.77 -33.23 -28.50
C LEU A 413 15.66 -32.09 -29.01
N VAL A 414 15.22 -30.84 -28.86
CA VAL A 414 16.09 -29.67 -29.00
C VAL A 414 15.88 -28.77 -27.78
N VAL A 415 16.98 -28.36 -27.12
CA VAL A 415 16.94 -27.34 -26.08
C VAL A 415 17.25 -25.99 -26.73
N LEU A 416 16.48 -24.94 -26.43
CA LEU A 416 16.71 -23.59 -26.93
C LEU A 416 16.91 -22.66 -25.73
N ALA A 417 18.12 -22.12 -25.58
CA ALA A 417 18.50 -21.30 -24.42
C ALA A 417 18.52 -19.81 -24.75
N PHE A 418 17.80 -19.01 -23.96
CA PHE A 418 17.61 -17.59 -24.16
C PHE A 418 18.16 -16.80 -22.96
N PRO A 419 19.36 -16.20 -23.04
CA PRO A 419 19.93 -15.43 -21.94
C PRO A 419 19.08 -14.19 -21.64
N CYS A 420 18.83 -13.91 -20.35
CA CYS A 420 17.98 -12.78 -19.95
C CYS A 420 18.49 -12.06 -18.70
N ASN A 421 18.66 -10.73 -18.78
CA ASN A 421 19.20 -9.93 -17.67
C ASN A 421 18.12 -9.33 -16.73
N GLN A 422 16.83 -9.64 -16.95
CA GLN A 422 15.73 -9.05 -16.18
C GLN A 422 15.65 -9.52 -14.72
N PHE A 423 16.36 -10.58 -14.36
CA PHE A 423 16.29 -11.24 -13.06
C PHE A 423 17.54 -10.94 -12.24
N ALA A 424 17.41 -10.03 -11.28
CA ALA A 424 18.48 -9.51 -10.40
C ALA A 424 19.80 -9.09 -11.10
N GLY A 425 19.77 -8.75 -12.39
CA GLY A 425 20.96 -8.36 -13.14
C GLY A 425 21.98 -9.48 -13.33
N GLN A 426 21.54 -10.75 -13.32
CA GLN A 426 22.42 -11.92 -13.32
C GLN A 426 23.01 -12.27 -14.70
N GLU A 427 22.61 -11.56 -15.77
CA GLU A 427 23.17 -11.71 -17.13
C GLU A 427 23.77 -10.41 -17.69
N PRO A 428 24.77 -9.79 -17.04
CA PRO A 428 25.30 -8.50 -17.48
C PRO A 428 26.18 -8.62 -18.73
N ASP A 429 26.85 -9.76 -18.93
CA ASP A 429 27.99 -9.98 -19.83
C ASP A 429 27.61 -10.03 -21.33
N THR A 430 28.56 -9.89 -22.25
CA THR A 430 28.30 -9.89 -23.70
C THR A 430 27.97 -11.28 -24.25
N HIS A 431 27.54 -11.38 -25.52
CA HIS A 431 27.25 -12.68 -26.16
C HIS A 431 28.48 -13.58 -26.18
N GLU A 432 29.65 -13.00 -26.47
CA GLU A 432 30.94 -13.68 -26.51
C GLU A 432 31.35 -14.20 -25.13
N GLU A 433 31.13 -13.39 -24.08
CA GLU A 433 31.40 -13.76 -22.68
C GLU A 433 30.44 -14.86 -22.19
N ILE A 434 29.16 -14.82 -22.58
CA ILE A 434 28.17 -15.87 -22.27
C ILE A 434 28.53 -17.18 -22.99
N ILE A 435 28.93 -17.10 -24.28
CA ILE A 435 29.40 -18.27 -25.05
C ILE A 435 30.66 -18.87 -24.41
N GLU A 436 31.60 -18.06 -23.92
CA GLU A 436 32.77 -18.57 -23.20
C GLU A 436 32.38 -19.20 -21.86
N PHE A 437 31.48 -18.57 -21.11
CA PHE A 437 30.99 -19.06 -19.82
C PHE A 437 30.34 -20.45 -19.94
N VAL A 438 29.46 -20.69 -20.91
CA VAL A 438 28.74 -21.97 -21.01
C VAL A 438 29.60 -23.16 -21.45
N LYS A 439 30.82 -22.93 -21.97
CA LYS A 439 31.77 -24.01 -22.30
C LYS A 439 32.17 -24.83 -21.08
N GLN A 440 32.18 -24.24 -19.88
CA GLN A 440 32.51 -24.98 -18.65
C GLN A 440 31.50 -26.12 -18.35
N TYR A 441 30.27 -26.00 -18.88
CA TYR A 441 29.21 -27.00 -18.76
C TYR A 441 29.09 -27.89 -20.02
N ASN A 442 29.97 -27.71 -21.01
CA ASN A 442 29.95 -28.40 -22.31
C ASN A 442 28.63 -28.24 -23.08
N VAL A 443 27.97 -27.08 -22.97
CA VAL A 443 26.72 -26.79 -23.68
C VAL A 443 26.89 -26.94 -25.19
N SER A 444 26.08 -27.80 -25.81
CA SER A 444 26.08 -28.05 -27.26
C SER A 444 24.74 -27.80 -27.94
N PHE A 445 23.73 -27.33 -27.20
CA PHE A 445 22.44 -26.89 -27.72
C PHE A 445 22.45 -25.40 -28.13
N PRO A 446 21.56 -24.95 -29.03
CA PRO A 446 21.47 -23.56 -29.48
C PRO A 446 21.29 -22.52 -28.34
N LEU A 447 22.06 -21.42 -28.44
CA LEU A 447 21.86 -20.19 -27.67
C LEU A 447 21.38 -19.06 -28.58
N PHE A 448 20.41 -18.30 -28.09
CA PHE A 448 19.88 -17.10 -28.72
C PHE A 448 20.55 -15.84 -28.16
N GLU A 449 20.39 -14.68 -28.82
CA GLU A 449 20.93 -13.42 -28.29
C GLU A 449 20.39 -13.09 -26.89
N LYS A 450 21.03 -12.18 -26.16
CA LYS A 450 20.52 -11.76 -24.84
C LYS A 450 19.37 -10.76 -25.00
N HIS A 451 18.17 -11.10 -24.52
CA HIS A 451 16.98 -10.24 -24.65
C HIS A 451 16.02 -10.34 -23.45
N ASP A 452 15.11 -9.37 -23.35
CA ASP A 452 14.02 -9.34 -22.37
C ASP A 452 12.96 -10.41 -22.67
N VAL A 453 12.45 -11.09 -21.63
CA VAL A 453 11.40 -12.13 -21.72
C VAL A 453 10.06 -11.70 -21.12
N ASN A 454 10.01 -10.54 -20.45
CA ASN A 454 8.84 -9.93 -19.84
C ASN A 454 8.71 -8.43 -20.22
N GLY A 455 7.49 -7.89 -20.16
CA GLY A 455 7.17 -6.50 -20.46
C GLY A 455 7.02 -6.24 -21.97
N SER A 456 6.93 -4.96 -22.35
CA SER A 456 6.71 -4.53 -23.75
C SER A 456 7.80 -4.97 -24.74
N ASN A 457 8.96 -5.36 -24.21
CA ASN A 457 10.12 -5.78 -25.00
C ASN A 457 10.33 -7.31 -24.91
N ALA A 458 9.33 -8.06 -24.44
CA ALA A 458 9.39 -9.52 -24.43
C ALA A 458 9.51 -10.08 -25.85
N ARG A 459 10.42 -11.05 -26.05
CA ARG A 459 10.57 -11.75 -27.34
C ARG A 459 9.23 -12.38 -27.81
N PRO A 460 8.99 -12.52 -29.12
CA PRO A 460 7.81 -13.22 -29.65
C PRO A 460 7.65 -14.64 -29.06
N VAL A 461 8.75 -15.39 -28.95
CA VAL A 461 8.77 -16.75 -28.38
C VAL A 461 8.17 -16.79 -26.97
N PHE A 462 8.66 -15.96 -26.05
CA PHE A 462 8.13 -15.96 -24.67
C PHE A 462 6.76 -15.30 -24.56
N THR A 463 6.43 -14.33 -25.43
CA THR A 463 5.08 -13.76 -25.53
C THR A 463 4.05 -14.86 -25.80
N TYR A 464 4.24 -15.62 -26.88
CA TYR A 464 3.40 -16.75 -27.26
C TYR A 464 3.31 -17.80 -26.13
N LEU A 465 4.44 -18.26 -25.62
CA LEU A 465 4.49 -19.35 -24.64
C LEU A 465 3.82 -18.98 -23.31
N LYS A 466 3.93 -17.73 -22.84
CA LYS A 466 3.22 -17.23 -21.65
C LYS A 466 1.71 -17.06 -21.87
N ALA A 467 1.29 -16.72 -23.09
CA ALA A 467 -0.12 -16.56 -23.43
C ALA A 467 -0.83 -17.92 -23.52
N LYS A 468 -0.22 -18.92 -24.19
CA LYS A 468 -0.81 -20.27 -24.32
C LYS A 468 -0.64 -21.13 -23.05
N LEU A 469 0.36 -20.88 -22.21
CA LEU A 469 0.58 -21.56 -20.92
C LEU A 469 0.57 -20.56 -19.74
N PRO A 470 -0.63 -20.09 -19.34
CA PRO A 470 -0.81 -19.13 -18.25
C PRO A 470 -0.52 -19.72 -16.86
N GLU A 471 -0.30 -18.85 -15.87
CA GLU A 471 -0.23 -19.21 -14.44
C GLU A 471 -1.31 -18.47 -13.65
N THR A 472 -1.88 -19.13 -12.63
CA THR A 472 -2.99 -18.61 -11.79
C THR A 472 -2.70 -17.24 -11.14
N PHE A 473 -1.43 -16.90 -10.95
CA PHE A 473 -0.97 -15.63 -10.37
C PHE A 473 -0.10 -14.84 -11.36
N GLY A 474 -0.65 -14.61 -12.55
CA GLY A 474 -0.05 -13.81 -13.62
C GLY A 474 0.94 -14.58 -14.50
N ASN A 475 0.84 -14.37 -15.81
CA ASN A 475 1.54 -15.19 -16.82
C ASN A 475 3.03 -14.87 -16.97
N TYR A 476 3.54 -13.83 -16.31
CA TYR A 476 4.92 -13.39 -16.43
C TYR A 476 5.93 -14.46 -15.95
N ILE A 477 7.15 -14.44 -16.48
CA ILE A 477 8.23 -15.34 -16.04
C ILE A 477 8.80 -14.82 -14.73
N LYS A 478 8.81 -15.65 -13.69
CA LYS A 478 9.12 -15.26 -12.31
C LYS A 478 10.62 -15.26 -11.99
N TRP A 479 11.44 -16.03 -12.70
CA TRP A 479 12.89 -16.04 -12.50
C TRP A 479 13.66 -16.64 -13.68
N ASN A 480 14.99 -16.61 -13.59
CA ASN A 480 15.90 -17.44 -14.38
C ASN A 480 15.52 -18.94 -14.30
N PHE A 481 15.70 -19.65 -15.41
CA PHE A 481 15.41 -21.07 -15.60
C PHE A 481 13.92 -21.46 -15.47
N THR A 482 12.99 -20.60 -15.88
CA THR A 482 11.63 -21.06 -16.23
C THR A 482 11.71 -21.81 -17.55
N LYS A 483 11.05 -22.97 -17.65
CA LYS A 483 11.08 -23.82 -18.86
C LYS A 483 9.70 -23.95 -19.49
N PHE A 484 9.67 -24.07 -20.81
CA PHE A 484 8.46 -24.40 -21.58
C PHE A 484 8.80 -25.55 -22.52
N LEU A 485 7.99 -26.61 -22.50
CA LEU A 485 8.10 -27.76 -23.39
C LEU A 485 7.02 -27.66 -24.47
N VAL A 486 7.45 -27.76 -25.73
CA VAL A 486 6.64 -27.68 -26.95
C VAL A 486 6.72 -29.04 -27.66
N ASP A 487 5.60 -29.51 -28.20
CA ASP A 487 5.50 -30.81 -28.85
C ASP A 487 6.03 -30.82 -30.31
N ARG A 488 5.99 -32.00 -30.94
CA ARG A 488 6.40 -32.20 -32.33
C ARG A 488 5.53 -31.48 -33.38
N ASN A 489 4.40 -30.90 -32.97
CA ASN A 489 3.46 -30.17 -33.82
C ASN A 489 3.56 -28.64 -33.59
N GLY A 490 4.47 -28.19 -32.71
CA GLY A 490 4.67 -26.77 -32.39
C GLY A 490 3.67 -26.24 -31.35
N GLN A 491 2.97 -27.12 -30.64
CA GLN A 491 1.99 -26.75 -29.63
C GLN A 491 2.62 -26.74 -28.22
N PRO A 492 2.43 -25.67 -27.42
CA PRO A 492 2.91 -25.61 -26.05
C PRO A 492 2.25 -26.67 -25.17
N TYR A 493 3.05 -27.60 -24.65
CA TYR A 493 2.56 -28.73 -23.85
C TYR A 493 2.53 -28.39 -22.35
N LYS A 494 3.64 -27.85 -21.81
CA LYS A 494 3.78 -27.64 -20.35
C LYS A 494 4.81 -26.59 -19.99
N ARG A 495 4.57 -25.88 -18.88
CA ARG A 495 5.45 -24.86 -18.28
C ARG A 495 5.97 -25.38 -16.93
N TYR A 496 7.23 -25.11 -16.63
CA TYR A 496 7.92 -25.56 -15.42
C TYR A 496 8.60 -24.38 -14.72
N ALA A 497 8.57 -24.39 -13.40
CA ALA A 497 9.09 -23.35 -12.54
C ALA A 497 10.63 -23.28 -12.57
N PRO A 498 11.22 -22.14 -12.14
CA PRO A 498 12.66 -21.99 -11.91
C PRO A 498 13.32 -23.17 -11.17
N ASN A 499 12.66 -23.65 -10.12
CA ASN A 499 13.16 -24.69 -9.22
C ASN A 499 12.88 -26.13 -9.72
N ASP A 500 12.08 -26.32 -10.77
CA ASP A 500 11.84 -27.64 -11.35
C ASP A 500 13.11 -28.07 -12.09
N LEU A 501 13.86 -29.00 -11.51
CA LEU A 501 15.13 -29.47 -12.08
C LEU A 501 14.88 -30.18 -13.42
N PRO A 502 15.68 -29.95 -14.48
CA PRO A 502 15.40 -30.53 -15.80
C PRO A 502 15.18 -32.04 -15.81
N LEU A 503 15.94 -32.82 -15.03
CA LEU A 503 15.76 -34.28 -14.95
C LEU A 503 14.44 -34.70 -14.29
N SER A 504 13.77 -33.83 -13.52
CA SER A 504 12.51 -34.15 -12.85
C SER A 504 11.31 -34.32 -13.80
N PHE A 505 11.41 -33.77 -15.02
CA PHE A 505 10.39 -33.88 -16.07
C PHE A 505 10.89 -34.67 -17.29
N GLU A 506 11.86 -35.57 -17.11
CA GLU A 506 12.35 -36.45 -18.19
C GLU A 506 11.22 -37.32 -18.80
N GLU A 507 10.23 -37.73 -18.00
CA GLU A 507 9.09 -38.53 -18.50
C GLU A 507 8.16 -37.74 -19.44
N ASP A 508 7.91 -36.45 -19.18
CA ASP A 508 7.14 -35.59 -20.11
C ASP A 508 7.86 -35.50 -21.48
N ILE A 509 9.20 -35.41 -21.47
CA ILE A 509 10.01 -35.40 -22.70
C ILE A 509 9.89 -36.74 -23.43
N LYS A 510 10.02 -37.87 -22.73
CA LYS A 510 9.87 -39.22 -23.32
C LYS A 510 8.48 -39.41 -23.95
N GLU A 511 7.42 -38.93 -23.30
CA GLU A 511 6.05 -39.05 -23.81
C GLU A 511 5.90 -38.32 -25.16
N LEU A 512 6.41 -37.09 -25.27
CA LEU A 512 6.37 -36.33 -26.52
C LEU A 512 7.32 -36.89 -27.60
N LEU A 513 8.46 -37.48 -27.21
CA LEU A 513 9.36 -38.15 -28.16
C LEU A 513 8.75 -39.45 -28.71
N ALA A 514 7.99 -40.19 -27.91
CA ALA A 514 7.30 -41.41 -28.34
C ALA A 514 6.11 -41.15 -29.29
N LYS A 515 5.52 -39.94 -29.25
CA LYS A 515 4.51 -39.50 -30.22
C LYS A 515 5.16 -39.30 -31.60
N THR A 516 4.52 -39.82 -32.63
CA THR A 516 4.84 -39.48 -34.03
C THR A 516 4.27 -38.09 -34.32
N PRO A 517 4.96 -37.19 -35.05
CA PRO A 517 4.35 -35.92 -35.49
C PRO A 517 3.09 -36.21 -36.30
N GLU A 518 2.02 -35.46 -36.06
CA GLU A 518 0.80 -35.63 -36.86
C GLU A 518 1.05 -35.16 -38.30
N PRO A 519 0.44 -35.78 -39.32
CA PRO A 519 0.41 -35.19 -40.64
C PRO A 519 -0.30 -33.84 -40.57
N GLU A 520 0.23 -32.82 -41.26
CA GLU A 520 -0.43 -31.52 -41.32
C GLU A 520 -1.83 -31.67 -41.93
N LYS A 521 -2.84 -31.42 -41.09
CA LYS A 521 -4.21 -31.21 -41.54
C LYS A 521 -4.23 -30.00 -42.47
N THR A 522 -4.86 -30.17 -43.62
CA THR A 522 -5.06 -29.11 -44.60
C THR A 522 -5.95 -28.00 -44.05
N GLU A 523 -5.90 -26.80 -44.63
CA GLU A 523 -6.76 -25.68 -44.19
C GLU A 523 -8.26 -26.01 -44.32
N GLU A 524 -8.63 -26.96 -45.19
CA GLU A 524 -10.00 -27.49 -45.31
C GLU A 524 -10.35 -28.39 -44.11
N GLU A 525 -9.49 -29.34 -43.73
CA GLU A 525 -9.68 -30.20 -42.53
C GLU A 525 -9.66 -29.41 -41.21
N ILE A 526 -8.89 -28.31 -41.15
CA ILE A 526 -8.88 -27.40 -39.98
C ILE A 526 -10.22 -26.65 -39.90
N GLN A 527 -10.76 -26.16 -41.02
CA GLN A 527 -12.07 -25.51 -41.05
C GLN A 527 -13.21 -26.48 -40.72
N GLU A 528 -13.18 -27.72 -41.23
CA GLU A 528 -14.17 -28.72 -40.83
C GLU A 528 -14.12 -28.99 -39.33
N ALA A 529 -12.94 -29.22 -38.75
CA ALA A 529 -12.77 -29.43 -37.31
C ALA A 529 -13.20 -28.22 -36.44
N GLU A 530 -12.85 -26.99 -36.84
CA GLU A 530 -13.32 -25.77 -36.16
C GLU A 530 -14.87 -25.66 -36.24
N THR A 531 -15.51 -26.06 -37.34
CA THR A 531 -16.99 -26.09 -37.43
C THR A 531 -17.66 -27.30 -36.77
N GLU A 532 -16.97 -28.37 -36.44
CA GLU A 532 -17.53 -29.47 -35.63
C GLU A 532 -17.48 -29.15 -34.13
N ALA A 533 -16.36 -28.60 -33.64
CA ALA A 533 -16.21 -28.19 -32.24
C ALA A 533 -17.30 -27.19 -31.79
N VAL A 534 -17.60 -26.20 -32.64
CA VAL A 534 -18.66 -25.21 -32.39
C VAL A 534 -20.06 -25.84 -32.32
N LYS A 535 -20.32 -26.98 -32.98
CA LYS A 535 -21.62 -27.67 -32.90
C LYS A 535 -21.75 -28.43 -31.58
N SER A 536 -20.69 -29.10 -31.11
CA SER A 536 -20.71 -29.79 -29.81
C SER A 536 -20.88 -28.83 -28.62
N ASP A 537 -20.31 -27.63 -28.69
CA ASP A 537 -20.41 -26.62 -27.62
C ASP A 537 -21.82 -26.03 -27.47
N ASP A 538 -22.66 -26.00 -28.51
CA ASP A 538 -24.06 -25.57 -28.41
C ASP A 538 -25.00 -26.70 -27.95
N GLU A 539 -24.70 -27.97 -28.26
CA GLU A 539 -25.46 -29.13 -27.76
C GLU A 539 -25.21 -29.39 -26.26
N GLU A 540 -23.95 -29.42 -25.78
CA GLU A 540 -23.70 -29.67 -24.34
C GLU A 540 -24.25 -28.52 -23.45
N LYS A 541 -24.37 -27.32 -24.02
CA LYS A 541 -24.87 -26.11 -23.36
C LYS A 541 -26.39 -26.01 -23.32
N THR A 542 -27.11 -26.86 -24.05
CA THR A 542 -28.58 -26.95 -23.98
C THR A 542 -29.08 -27.96 -22.94
N GLU A 543 -28.38 -29.06 -22.65
CA GLU A 543 -28.81 -30.00 -21.59
C GLU A 543 -28.51 -29.50 -20.16
N LYS A 544 -27.38 -28.82 -19.92
CA LYS A 544 -26.94 -28.40 -18.57
C LYS A 544 -27.72 -27.23 -17.93
N LYS A 545 -28.94 -26.92 -18.40
CA LYS A 545 -29.72 -25.76 -17.92
C LYS A 545 -31.07 -26.08 -17.26
N GLU A 546 -31.52 -27.34 -17.23
CA GLU A 546 -32.76 -27.72 -16.50
C GLU A 546 -32.50 -28.32 -15.10
N GLU A 547 -31.31 -28.84 -14.79
CA GLU A 547 -31.03 -29.55 -13.52
C GLU A 547 -30.35 -28.66 -12.44
N SER A 548 -30.91 -27.48 -12.15
CA SER A 548 -30.42 -26.61 -11.05
C SER A 548 -31.47 -25.63 -10.51
N ALA A 549 -32.64 -26.13 -10.08
CA ALA A 549 -33.76 -25.24 -9.68
C ALA A 549 -34.79 -25.79 -8.64
N THR A 550 -34.47 -26.79 -7.80
CA THR A 550 -35.51 -27.45 -6.94
C THR A 550 -35.13 -27.78 -5.48
N THR A 551 -34.81 -26.77 -4.66
CA THR A 551 -35.03 -26.74 -3.19
C THR A 551 -34.96 -25.28 -2.70
N GLU A 552 -35.71 -24.77 -1.72
CA GLU A 552 -36.51 -25.38 -0.63
C GLU A 552 -37.89 -24.69 -0.42
N VAL A 553 -38.59 -25.09 0.67
CA VAL A 553 -39.69 -24.41 1.39
C VAL A 553 -41.09 -24.47 0.77
N VAL A 554 -41.77 -25.59 1.02
CA VAL A 554 -43.24 -25.69 0.96
C VAL A 554 -43.87 -25.14 2.26
N LYS A 555 -44.77 -24.13 2.18
CA LYS A 555 -45.87 -24.00 3.15
C LYS A 555 -47.07 -23.12 2.74
N SER A 556 -48.19 -23.83 2.53
CA SER A 556 -49.57 -23.44 2.91
C SER A 556 -50.46 -22.58 1.98
N CYS A 557 -51.77 -22.87 2.08
CA CYS A 557 -52.93 -22.05 1.69
C CYS A 557 -53.34 -21.89 0.20
N LYS A 558 -53.96 -22.96 -0.34
CA LYS A 558 -55.35 -23.04 -0.87
C LYS A 558 -55.93 -21.99 -1.84
N THR A 559 -56.68 -22.52 -2.84
CA THR A 559 -57.79 -21.90 -3.62
C THR A 559 -57.43 -20.74 -4.58
N ASN A 560 -58.01 -20.57 -5.78
CA ASN A 560 -59.07 -21.33 -6.48
C ASN A 560 -58.94 -21.26 -8.03
N GLU A 561 -59.52 -22.27 -8.69
CA GLU A 561 -60.25 -22.27 -9.99
C GLU A 561 -59.75 -21.51 -11.25
N ILE A 562 -59.78 -22.26 -12.37
CA ILE A 562 -59.74 -21.85 -13.80
C ILE A 562 -61.16 -21.37 -14.26
N PRO A 563 -61.42 -20.73 -15.45
CA PRO A 563 -60.75 -20.98 -16.75
C PRO A 563 -60.59 -19.81 -17.78
N THR A 564 -59.81 -20.10 -18.85
CA THR A 564 -59.94 -19.69 -20.28
C THR A 564 -60.38 -18.27 -20.71
N GLU A 565 -59.64 -17.66 -21.65
CA GLU A 565 -60.01 -17.69 -23.10
C GLU A 565 -58.86 -17.29 -24.08
N VAL A 566 -59.09 -17.57 -25.38
CA VAL A 566 -58.14 -17.72 -26.54
C VAL A 566 -59.00 -17.65 -27.83
N PRO A 567 -58.62 -17.12 -29.04
CA PRO A 567 -57.28 -17.04 -29.70
C PRO A 567 -56.97 -15.75 -30.54
N THR A 568 -55.94 -15.85 -31.41
CA THR A 568 -55.64 -15.13 -32.70
C THR A 568 -54.56 -14.03 -32.66
N LYS A 569 -53.42 -14.08 -33.38
CA LYS A 569 -52.92 -14.76 -34.62
C LYS A 569 -53.17 -14.00 -35.94
N LYS A 570 -52.11 -13.35 -36.46
CA LYS A 570 -51.51 -13.71 -37.78
C LYS A 570 -50.18 -12.98 -38.03
N GLU A 571 -49.25 -13.64 -38.72
CA GLU A 571 -48.19 -12.97 -39.49
C GLU A 571 -48.75 -12.43 -40.82
N GLU A 572 -48.03 -11.50 -41.45
CA GLU A 572 -47.54 -11.69 -42.82
C GLU A 572 -46.39 -10.72 -43.15
N THR A 573 -45.54 -11.10 -44.11
CA THR A 573 -44.32 -10.39 -44.55
C THR A 573 -44.57 -9.63 -45.87
N VAL A 574 -43.61 -8.81 -46.30
CA VAL A 574 -43.10 -8.70 -47.70
C VAL A 574 -41.96 -7.65 -47.76
N THR A 575 -41.21 -7.62 -48.87
CA THR A 575 -39.81 -7.20 -48.96
C THR A 575 -39.51 -6.10 -50.01
N LEU A 576 -38.31 -5.50 -49.88
CA LEU A 576 -37.45 -4.94 -50.95
C LEU A 576 -37.81 -3.59 -51.61
N GLY A 577 -36.76 -2.86 -52.01
CA GLY A 577 -36.81 -1.59 -52.74
C GLY A 577 -35.48 -0.81 -52.66
N ASP A 578 -34.55 -1.08 -53.59
CA ASP A 578 -33.22 -0.44 -53.67
C ASP A 578 -33.24 0.98 -54.28
N VAL A 579 -32.15 1.74 -54.06
CA VAL A 579 -31.29 2.37 -55.10
C VAL A 579 -30.09 3.08 -54.43
N ALA A 580 -28.97 3.21 -55.16
CA ALA A 580 -27.63 3.46 -54.59
C ALA A 580 -26.95 4.75 -55.11
N VAL A 581 -25.61 4.79 -54.93
CA VAL A 581 -24.57 5.62 -55.60
C VAL A 581 -24.09 6.89 -54.88
N ALA A 582 -22.86 6.85 -54.37
CA ALA A 582 -21.72 7.68 -54.84
C ALA A 582 -20.41 7.36 -54.08
N THR A 583 -19.35 6.99 -54.78
CA THR A 583 -17.97 6.93 -54.26
C THR A 583 -17.18 8.16 -54.65
N LYS A 584 -16.19 8.57 -53.84
CA LYS A 584 -15.03 9.32 -54.33
C LYS A 584 -13.83 9.24 -53.37
N GLU A 585 -12.70 8.79 -53.90
CA GLU A 585 -11.37 9.03 -53.31
C GLU A 585 -10.85 10.40 -53.77
N GLU A 586 -10.00 11.06 -52.98
CA GLU A 586 -8.95 11.93 -53.53
C GLU A 586 -7.77 12.08 -52.56
N THR A 587 -6.55 11.95 -53.06
CA THR A 587 -5.29 12.02 -52.30
C THR A 587 -4.54 13.32 -52.54
N VAL A 588 -3.98 13.95 -51.50
CA VAL A 588 -3.04 15.08 -51.63
C VAL A 588 -1.85 14.93 -50.67
N LYS A 589 -0.66 15.35 -51.12
CA LYS A 589 0.63 15.34 -50.38
C LYS A 589 0.98 16.73 -49.82
N PRO A 590 1.88 16.83 -48.82
CA PRO A 590 2.34 18.12 -48.29
C PRO A 590 3.45 18.76 -49.14
N GLU A 591 3.58 20.10 -49.09
CA GLU A 591 4.84 20.86 -49.23
C GLU A 591 4.64 22.35 -48.84
N ASP A 592 5.73 23.11 -48.73
CA ASP A 592 5.84 24.40 -47.99
C ASP A 592 5.24 25.66 -48.64
N VAL A 593 5.05 26.74 -47.84
CA VAL A 593 5.81 28.02 -47.95
C VAL A 593 5.42 29.03 -46.85
N ALA A 594 6.40 29.84 -46.40
CA ALA A 594 6.36 30.70 -45.21
C ALA A 594 5.80 32.13 -45.41
N ALA A 595 5.52 32.85 -44.30
CA ALA A 595 6.21 34.11 -43.90
C ALA A 595 5.42 35.04 -42.95
N ALA A 596 6.15 35.97 -42.31
CA ALA A 596 5.71 37.14 -41.51
C ALA A 596 5.13 36.83 -40.09
N THR A 597 5.38 37.60 -39.02
CA THR A 597 6.15 38.87 -38.83
C THR A 597 7.16 38.79 -37.65
N LYS A 598 8.10 39.75 -37.56
CA LYS A 598 9.00 39.99 -36.41
C LYS A 598 8.87 41.41 -35.87
N GLU A 599 8.89 41.56 -34.55
CA GLU A 599 9.52 42.63 -33.75
C GLU A 599 10.03 41.92 -32.49
N GLU A 600 11.32 41.83 -32.12
CA GLU A 600 12.41 42.82 -31.95
C GLU A 600 12.37 43.62 -30.64
N ILE A 601 13.09 43.12 -29.63
CA ILE A 601 13.89 43.94 -28.73
C ILE A 601 15.29 43.30 -28.63
N VAL A 602 16.34 44.08 -28.88
CA VAL A 602 17.75 43.66 -28.76
C VAL A 602 18.46 44.53 -27.73
N LYS A 603 19.27 43.91 -26.84
CA LYS A 603 20.47 44.55 -26.29
C LYS A 603 21.49 43.54 -25.75
N SER A 604 22.67 43.57 -26.38
CA SER A 604 24.05 43.36 -25.87
C SER A 604 24.31 42.35 -24.74
N LYS A 605 25.22 41.35 -24.88
CA LYS A 605 26.70 41.46 -25.12
C LYS A 605 27.43 42.20 -23.99
N ASP A 606 28.58 41.75 -23.48
CA ASP A 606 29.48 40.60 -23.74
C ASP A 606 30.09 40.12 -22.39
N VAL A 607 30.87 39.02 -22.37
CA VAL A 607 32.23 38.88 -21.75
C VAL A 607 32.62 37.43 -21.41
N ALA A 608 33.90 37.10 -21.67
CA ALA A 608 34.73 35.99 -21.16
C ALA A 608 34.25 34.53 -21.32
N VAL A 609 34.77 33.88 -22.38
CA VAL A 609 35.24 32.48 -22.27
C VAL A 609 36.56 32.47 -21.50
N THR A 610 36.72 31.54 -20.55
CA THR A 610 38.04 31.17 -20.01
C THR A 610 38.18 29.66 -19.94
N THR A 611 39.20 29.13 -20.61
CA THR A 611 39.64 27.74 -20.50
C THR A 611 40.40 27.51 -19.19
N LYS A 612 40.39 26.26 -18.71
CA LYS A 612 41.39 25.74 -17.78
C LYS A 612 41.71 24.28 -18.13
N GLU A 613 42.97 24.05 -18.47
CA GLU A 613 43.61 22.74 -18.45
C GLU A 613 44.37 22.54 -17.12
N GLU A 614 44.91 21.34 -16.94
CA GLU A 614 45.85 20.93 -15.89
C GLU A 614 45.34 20.89 -14.43
N THR A 615 45.90 20.06 -13.54
CA THR A 615 47.09 19.18 -13.68
C THR A 615 46.84 17.79 -13.07
N VAL A 616 47.52 16.78 -13.60
CA VAL A 616 47.67 15.46 -12.94
C VAL A 616 48.61 15.59 -11.73
N LYS A 617 48.30 14.89 -10.64
CA LYS A 617 49.31 14.46 -9.66
C LYS A 617 49.16 12.98 -9.30
N SER A 618 50.25 12.26 -9.44
CA SER A 618 50.45 10.89 -8.98
C SER A 618 50.95 10.88 -7.54
N GLU A 619 50.54 9.91 -6.74
CA GLU A 619 51.36 9.43 -5.62
C GLU A 619 51.18 7.91 -5.45
N ASN A 620 52.25 7.20 -5.11
CA ASN A 620 52.38 5.76 -5.31
C ASN A 620 53.30 5.17 -4.24
N VAL A 621 52.75 4.45 -3.24
CA VAL A 621 53.56 3.77 -2.21
C VAL A 621 52.97 2.41 -1.81
N ALA A 622 53.77 1.38 -2.05
CA ALA A 622 53.89 0.07 -1.38
C ALA A 622 52.63 -0.76 -1.01
N ALA A 623 52.62 -1.98 -1.57
CA ALA A 623 51.81 -3.11 -1.10
C ALA A 623 52.32 -3.71 0.23
N ALA A 624 51.47 -4.53 0.86
CA ALA A 624 51.88 -5.60 1.76
C ALA A 624 51.10 -6.88 1.40
N VAL A 625 51.79 -8.03 1.35
CA VAL A 625 51.23 -9.35 1.02
C VAL A 625 51.49 -10.29 2.18
N THR A 626 50.44 -10.95 2.69
CA THR A 626 50.51 -12.29 3.30
C THR A 626 49.10 -12.89 3.41
N ALA A 627 48.90 -14.04 2.77
CA ALA A 627 48.02 -15.12 3.27
C ALA A 627 48.87 -16.03 4.21
N PRO A 628 48.39 -17.14 4.81
CA PRO A 628 47.24 -17.96 4.44
C PRO A 628 45.86 -17.38 4.81
#